data_AF-A0ABD5M5H8-F1
#
_entry.id   AF-A0ABD5M5H8-F1
#
_cell.length_a   1.000
_cell.length_b   1.000
_cell.length_c   1.000
_cell.angle_alpha   90.00
_cell.angle_beta   90.00
_cell.angle_gamma   90.00
#
_symmetry.space_group_name_H-M   'P 1'
#
loop_
_entity.id
_entity.type
_entity.pdbx_description
1 polymer ?
#
loop_
_entity_poly.entity_id
_entity_poly.type
_entity_poly.pdbx_seq_one_letter_code
_entity_poly.pdbx_strand_id
1 'polypeptide(L)'
;MADTSVVDPSDDSSAPDPGSDPPENRTVGDRFSHLTSRFVHGVELAAAGLFALLFGIGVVDLAIQIAESVPTGAITDPAVVIGFIETGLLLLIIVEVYQTVVAYIEQSNTRRIVRLVIYTGVIAMVRKVIIFRTSEYATTQDALFAAIAYGIVILGLVALLFVERSVGPTLD
;
A
#
# COMPACT_ATOMS: atom_id res chain seq x y z
N MET A 1 -54.37 31.11 65.63
CA MET A 1 -53.50 32.12 66.29
C MET A 1 -52.37 31.33 66.93
N ALA A 2 -51.24 31.19 66.24
CA ALA A 2 -50.09 32.14 66.17
C ALA A 2 -49.10 31.78 67.29
N ASP A 3 -47.78 31.71 67.13
CA ASP A 3 -46.84 31.85 66.02
C ASP A 3 -45.52 31.32 66.61
N THR A 4 -44.71 30.55 65.88
CA THR A 4 -43.30 30.39 66.24
C THR A 4 -42.50 30.28 64.96
N SER A 5 -42.03 31.44 64.56
CA SER A 5 -41.00 31.68 63.56
C SER A 5 -39.69 31.02 63.98
N VAL A 6 -39.23 30.06 63.16
CA VAL A 6 -37.81 29.76 63.04
C VAL A 6 -37.43 30.07 61.60
N VAL A 7 -36.82 31.24 61.44
CA VAL A 7 -36.07 31.62 60.24
C VAL A 7 -34.74 30.87 60.30
N ASP A 8 -34.46 30.04 59.29
CA ASP A 8 -33.11 29.54 59.02
C ASP A 8 -32.49 30.41 57.90
N PRO A 9 -31.46 31.21 58.18
CA PRO A 9 -30.79 32.00 57.16
C PRO A 9 -29.59 31.23 56.59
N SER A 10 -29.46 31.28 55.26
CA SER A 10 -28.19 31.23 54.49
C SER A 10 -27.27 30.02 54.72
N ASP A 11 -26.98 29.25 53.68
CA ASP A 11 -25.99 29.72 52.72
C ASP A 11 -25.90 28.82 51.48
N ASP A 12 -25.63 29.52 50.39
CA ASP A 12 -25.40 29.03 49.06
C ASP A 12 -24.09 28.22 49.02
N SER A 13 -24.13 26.98 48.56
CA SER A 13 -22.93 26.23 48.18
C SER A 13 -23.28 25.23 47.09
N SER A 14 -23.85 25.74 46.01
CA SER A 14 -23.71 25.09 44.70
C SER A 14 -22.24 25.20 44.31
N ALA A 15 -21.43 24.20 44.68
CA ALA A 15 -20.07 24.08 44.19
C ALA A 15 -20.11 24.02 42.65
N PRO A 16 -19.38 24.90 41.93
CA PRO A 16 -19.26 24.76 40.49
C PRO A 16 -18.39 23.55 40.21
N ASP A 17 -18.93 22.59 39.46
CA ASP A 17 -18.21 21.43 38.92
C ASP A 17 -17.10 21.92 37.97
N PRO A 18 -15.80 21.86 38.34
CA PRO A 18 -14.71 22.32 37.52
C PRO A 18 -14.24 21.16 36.64
N GLY A 19 -14.97 20.91 35.55
CA GLY A 19 -14.61 19.85 34.62
C GLY A 19 -15.38 19.79 33.31
N SER A 20 -16.26 20.76 33.05
CA SER A 20 -16.92 20.86 31.75
C SER A 20 -15.98 21.49 30.73
N ASP A 21 -15.15 20.66 30.10
CA ASP A 21 -14.47 21.03 28.86
C ASP A 21 -15.51 21.55 27.84
N PRO A 22 -15.25 22.69 27.17
CA PRO A 22 -16.27 23.39 26.39
C PRO A 22 -16.81 22.54 25.22
N PRO A 23 -18.14 22.52 24.99
CA PRO A 23 -18.80 21.70 23.97
C PRO A 23 -18.51 22.14 22.51
N GLU A 24 -17.78 23.22 22.29
CA GLU A 24 -17.54 23.78 20.95
C GLU A 24 -16.49 23.02 20.13
N ASN A 25 -15.52 22.35 20.75
CA ASN A 25 -14.43 21.68 20.02
C ASN A 25 -14.78 20.31 19.41
N ARG A 26 -15.88 19.66 19.83
CA ARG A 26 -16.26 18.34 19.30
C ARG A 26 -16.86 18.44 17.88
N THR A 27 -17.62 19.50 17.60
CA THR A 27 -18.34 19.64 16.32
C THR A 27 -17.47 19.97 15.11
N VAL A 28 -16.31 20.61 15.30
CA VAL A 28 -15.38 20.94 14.21
C VAL A 28 -14.54 19.73 13.81
N GLY A 29 -14.09 18.94 14.80
CA GLY A 29 -13.35 17.69 14.57
C GLY A 29 -14.18 16.64 13.84
N ASP A 30 -15.45 16.48 14.22
CA ASP A 30 -16.34 15.50 13.60
C ASP A 30 -16.60 15.80 12.12
N ARG A 31 -16.81 17.08 11.76
CA ARG A 31 -17.03 17.49 10.35
C ARG A 31 -15.80 17.27 9.48
N PHE A 32 -14.60 17.53 10.02
CA PHE A 32 -13.35 17.36 9.28
C PHE A 32 -13.03 15.88 9.02
N SER A 33 -13.36 15.01 9.97
CA SER A 33 -13.24 13.55 9.84
C SER A 33 -14.16 13.00 8.72
N HIS A 34 -15.41 13.44 8.67
CA HIS A 34 -16.37 12.99 7.64
C HIS A 34 -15.98 13.41 6.20
N LEU A 35 -15.41 14.60 6.03
CA LEU A 35 -14.91 15.07 4.73
C LEU A 35 -13.68 14.28 4.28
N THR A 36 -12.74 14.03 5.21
CA THR A 36 -11.51 13.29 4.94
C THR A 36 -11.81 11.84 4.54
N SER A 37 -12.69 11.16 5.28
CA SER A 37 -13.08 9.77 4.99
C SER A 37 -13.69 9.61 3.59
N ARG A 38 -14.54 10.55 3.17
CA ARG A 38 -15.18 10.53 1.85
C ARG A 38 -14.21 10.86 0.72
N PHE A 39 -13.23 11.72 0.96
CA PHE A 39 -12.14 11.99 0.02
C PHE A 39 -11.27 10.75 -0.19
N VAL A 40 -10.85 10.08 0.89
CA VAL A 40 -10.01 8.87 0.82
C VAL A 40 -10.72 7.76 0.02
N HIS A 41 -12.00 7.49 0.29
CA HIS A 41 -12.78 6.52 -0.50
C HIS A 41 -12.91 6.93 -1.98
N GLY A 42 -13.04 8.22 -2.26
CA GLY A 42 -13.07 8.71 -3.65
C GLY A 42 -11.75 8.48 -4.39
N VAL A 43 -10.62 8.72 -3.71
CA VAL A 43 -9.27 8.46 -4.24
C VAL A 43 -9.02 6.96 -4.40
N GLU A 44 -9.44 6.14 -3.45
CA GLU A 44 -9.37 4.68 -3.53
C GLU A 44 -10.10 4.14 -4.76
N LEU A 45 -11.35 4.56 -4.97
CA LEU A 45 -12.15 4.14 -6.13
C LEU A 45 -11.51 4.59 -7.45
N ALA A 46 -10.98 5.80 -7.51
CA ALA A 46 -10.29 6.32 -8.68
C ALA A 46 -8.99 5.54 -8.98
N ALA A 47 -8.19 5.26 -7.94
CA ALA A 47 -6.98 4.46 -8.06
C ALA A 47 -7.29 3.03 -8.51
N ALA A 48 -8.26 2.37 -7.87
CA ALA A 48 -8.71 1.03 -8.24
C ALA A 48 -9.20 0.99 -9.70
N GLY A 49 -9.99 1.98 -10.12
CA GLY A 49 -10.44 2.11 -11.50
C GLY A 49 -9.29 2.28 -12.50
N LEU A 50 -8.28 3.10 -12.16
CA LEU A 50 -7.11 3.30 -13.01
C LEU A 50 -6.28 2.01 -13.14
N PHE A 51 -5.98 1.34 -12.02
CA PHE A 51 -5.24 0.07 -12.04
C PHE A 51 -5.99 -1.01 -12.82
N ALA A 52 -7.30 -1.12 -12.62
CA ALA A 52 -8.15 -2.07 -13.35
C ALA A 52 -8.17 -1.78 -14.86
N LEU A 53 -8.25 -0.51 -15.25
CA LEU A 53 -8.20 -0.11 -16.65
C LEU A 53 -6.85 -0.44 -17.29
N LEU A 54 -5.74 -0.06 -16.64
CA LEU A 54 -4.39 -0.34 -17.12
C LEU A 54 -4.13 -1.84 -17.24
N PHE A 55 -4.56 -2.61 -16.24
CA PHE A 55 -4.46 -4.06 -16.26
C PHE A 55 -5.29 -4.66 -17.40
N GLY A 56 -6.53 -4.22 -17.57
CA GLY A 56 -7.42 -4.67 -18.63
C GLY A 56 -6.83 -4.41 -20.02
N ILE A 57 -6.29 -3.22 -20.26
CA ILE A 57 -5.62 -2.87 -21.53
C ILE A 57 -4.43 -3.81 -21.78
N GLY A 58 -3.55 -4.01 -20.79
CA GLY A 58 -2.40 -4.88 -20.98
C GLY A 58 -2.76 -6.36 -21.17
N VAL A 59 -3.85 -6.85 -20.57
CA VAL A 59 -4.36 -8.21 -20.81
C VAL A 59 -4.84 -8.36 -22.25
N VAL A 60 -5.57 -7.36 -22.77
CA VAL A 60 -6.04 -7.36 -24.16
C VAL A 60 -4.86 -7.29 -25.13
N ASP A 61 -3.88 -6.43 -24.85
CA ASP A 61 -2.66 -6.30 -25.65
C ASP A 61 -1.89 -7.63 -25.73
N LEU A 62 -1.64 -8.27 -24.59
CA LEU A 62 -1.01 -9.59 -24.54
C LEU A 62 -1.81 -10.66 -25.28
N ALA A 63 -3.14 -10.66 -25.14
CA ALA A 63 -4.00 -11.62 -25.82
C ALA A 63 -3.94 -11.46 -27.34
N ILE A 64 -3.96 -10.22 -27.84
CA ILE A 64 -3.79 -9.93 -29.27
C ILE A 64 -2.41 -10.38 -29.75
N GLN A 65 -1.35 -10.03 -29.02
CA GLN A 65 0.03 -10.39 -29.35
C GLN A 65 0.22 -11.91 -29.49
N ILE A 66 -0.37 -12.68 -28.56
CA ILE A 66 -0.37 -14.15 -28.61
C ILE A 66 -1.16 -14.64 -29.81
N ALA A 67 -2.38 -14.13 -30.01
CA ALA A 67 -3.26 -14.56 -31.10
C ALA A 67 -2.65 -14.32 -32.48
N GLU A 68 -1.93 -13.21 -32.68
CA GLU A 68 -1.22 -12.89 -33.93
C GLU A 68 0.01 -13.78 -34.16
N SER A 69 0.59 -14.33 -33.09
CA SER A 69 1.79 -15.19 -33.16
C SER A 69 1.46 -16.65 -33.44
N VAL A 70 0.21 -17.09 -33.23
CA VAL A 70 -0.24 -18.47 -33.50
C VAL A 70 -0.10 -18.84 -35.00
N PRO A 71 -0.67 -18.07 -35.96
CA PRO A 71 -0.72 -18.47 -37.36
C PRO A 71 0.65 -18.44 -38.04
N THR A 72 1.56 -17.59 -37.55
CA THR A 72 2.92 -17.44 -38.08
C THR A 72 3.86 -18.55 -37.60
N GLY A 73 3.44 -19.37 -36.63
CA GLY A 73 4.29 -20.37 -35.99
C GLY A 73 5.34 -19.75 -35.06
N ALA A 74 5.31 -18.43 -34.83
CA ALA A 74 6.31 -17.72 -34.04
C ALA A 74 6.27 -18.06 -32.54
N ILE A 75 5.22 -18.72 -32.05
CA ILE A 75 5.11 -19.18 -30.65
C ILE A 75 6.20 -20.19 -30.27
N THR A 76 6.82 -20.88 -31.24
CA THR A 76 7.96 -21.77 -30.95
C THR A 76 9.31 -21.05 -30.89
N ASP A 77 9.37 -19.77 -31.25
CA ASP A 77 10.58 -18.96 -31.09
C ASP A 77 10.71 -18.48 -29.63
N PRO A 78 11.79 -18.86 -28.92
CA PRO A 78 12.03 -18.41 -27.56
C PRO A 78 12.03 -16.89 -27.40
N ALA A 79 12.47 -16.13 -28.42
CA ALA A 79 12.50 -14.67 -28.36
C ALA A 79 11.08 -14.08 -28.25
N VAL A 80 10.11 -14.66 -28.96
CA VAL A 80 8.71 -14.21 -28.96
C VAL A 80 8.03 -14.56 -27.63
N VAL A 81 8.26 -15.78 -27.13
CA VAL A 81 7.74 -16.22 -25.83
C VAL A 81 8.26 -15.34 -24.69
N ILE A 82 9.53 -14.93 -24.75
CA ILE A 82 10.10 -14.00 -23.76
C ILE A 82 9.36 -12.65 -23.80
N GLY A 83 9.02 -12.13 -24.98
CA GLY A 83 8.22 -10.91 -25.10
C GLY A 83 6.85 -11.02 -24.41
N PHE A 84 6.16 -12.17 -24.53
CA PHE A 84 4.91 -12.40 -23.79
C PHE A 84 5.11 -12.40 -22.28
N ILE A 85 6.21 -12.99 -21.84
CA ILE A 85 6.59 -13.02 -20.42
C ILE A 85 6.88 -11.60 -19.92
N GLU A 86 7.58 -10.77 -20.69
CA GLU A 86 7.84 -9.37 -20.31
C GLU A 86 6.55 -8.59 -20.10
N THR A 87 5.61 -8.67 -21.06
CA THR A 87 4.30 -8.02 -20.94
C THR A 87 3.48 -8.60 -19.79
N GLY A 88 3.43 -9.93 -19.64
CA GLY A 88 2.74 -10.60 -18.54
C GLY A 88 3.31 -10.23 -17.17
N LEU A 89 4.62 -10.06 -17.07
CA LEU A 89 5.27 -9.68 -15.82
C LEU A 89 5.06 -8.20 -15.49
N LEU A 90 4.94 -7.33 -16.49
CA LEU A 90 4.47 -5.96 -16.32
C LEU A 90 3.04 -5.95 -15.76
N LEU A 91 2.13 -6.77 -16.29
CA LEU A 91 0.78 -6.91 -15.76
C LEU A 91 0.76 -7.37 -14.30
N LEU A 92 1.59 -8.34 -13.95
CA LEU A 92 1.73 -8.74 -12.55
C LEU A 92 2.29 -7.59 -11.69
N ILE A 93 3.04 -6.62 -12.24
CA ILE A 93 3.57 -5.47 -11.46
C ILE A 93 2.41 -4.54 -11.15
N ILE A 94 1.51 -4.33 -12.11
CA ILE A 94 0.31 -3.52 -11.93
C ILE A 94 -0.56 -4.06 -10.79
N VAL A 95 -0.81 -5.38 -10.75
CA VAL A 95 -1.59 -6.00 -9.66
C VAL A 95 -0.89 -5.87 -8.31
N GLU A 96 0.42 -6.07 -8.29
CA GLU A 96 1.23 -5.92 -7.08
C GLU A 96 1.14 -4.49 -6.51
N VAL A 97 1.37 -3.48 -7.35
CA VAL A 97 1.31 -2.07 -6.94
C VAL A 97 -0.10 -1.71 -6.44
N TYR A 98 -1.15 -2.18 -7.11
CA TYR A 98 -2.53 -2.00 -6.64
C TYR A 98 -2.72 -2.52 -5.20
N GLN A 99 -2.23 -3.72 -4.90
CA GLN A 99 -2.33 -4.28 -3.54
C GLN A 99 -1.60 -3.43 -2.50
N THR A 100 -0.43 -2.87 -2.85
CA THR A 100 0.28 -1.97 -1.91
C THR A 100 -0.49 -0.68 -1.64
N VAL A 101 -1.14 -0.11 -2.66
CA VAL A 101 -1.93 1.12 -2.52
C VAL A 101 -3.16 0.87 -1.65
N VAL A 102 -3.90 -0.20 -1.92
CA VAL A 102 -5.08 -0.57 -1.11
C VAL A 102 -4.68 -0.82 0.34
N ALA A 103 -3.61 -1.57 0.57
CA ALA A 103 -3.15 -1.84 1.93
C ALA A 103 -2.71 -0.57 2.68
N TYR A 104 -2.17 0.43 1.99
CA TYR A 104 -1.81 1.71 2.58
C TYR A 104 -3.04 2.51 3.03
N ILE A 105 -4.12 2.42 2.26
CA ILE A 105 -5.39 3.12 2.55
C ILE A 105 -6.16 2.42 3.67
N GLU A 106 -6.13 1.08 3.72
CA GLU A 106 -6.95 0.28 4.63
C GLU A 106 -6.36 0.13 6.05
N GLN A 107 -5.03 0.25 6.22
CA GLN A 107 -4.38 0.00 7.52
C GLN A 107 -3.97 1.28 8.27
N SER A 108 -4.44 1.41 9.51
CA SER A 108 -4.03 2.47 10.45
C SER A 108 -2.73 2.19 11.23
N ASN A 109 -2.13 0.99 11.06
CA ASN A 109 -0.96 0.56 11.82
C ASN A 109 0.30 0.58 10.94
N THR A 110 1.13 1.62 11.10
CA THR A 110 2.36 1.84 10.31
C THR A 110 3.31 0.63 10.27
N ARG A 111 3.39 -0.17 11.35
CA ARG A 111 4.26 -1.38 11.38
C ARG A 111 3.81 -2.47 10.39
N ARG A 112 2.50 -2.65 10.19
CA ARG A 112 1.98 -3.64 9.23
C ARG A 112 2.19 -3.18 7.79
N ILE A 113 2.10 -1.88 7.55
CA ILE A 113 2.38 -1.26 6.25
C ILE A 113 3.84 -1.52 5.86
N VAL A 114 4.80 -1.26 6.75
CA VAL A 114 6.24 -1.46 6.45
C VAL A 114 6.52 -2.91 6.08
N ARG A 115 5.99 -3.89 6.84
CA ARG A 115 6.15 -5.31 6.54
C ARG A 115 5.62 -5.68 5.15
N LEU A 116 4.42 -5.20 4.80
CA LEU A 116 3.81 -5.45 3.50
C LEU A 116 4.66 -4.86 2.36
N VAL A 117 5.12 -3.62 2.52
CA VAL A 117 5.98 -2.96 1.52
C VAL A 117 7.30 -3.71 1.33
N ILE A 118 7.91 -4.22 2.40
CA ILE A 118 9.14 -5.04 2.30
C ILE A 118 8.86 -6.34 1.53
N TYR A 119 7.76 -7.05 1.86
CA TYR A 119 7.40 -8.28 1.14
C TYR A 119 7.16 -8.04 -0.35
N THR A 120 6.40 -6.99 -0.69
CA THR A 120 6.19 -6.59 -2.08
C THR A 120 7.50 -6.20 -2.75
N GLY A 121 8.36 -5.43 -2.08
CA GLY A 121 9.67 -5.08 -2.60
C GLY A 121 10.52 -6.31 -2.93
N VAL A 122 10.53 -7.32 -2.06
CA VAL A 122 11.23 -8.58 -2.30
C VAL A 122 10.65 -9.31 -3.50
N ILE A 123 9.32 -9.45 -3.59
CA ILE A 123 8.66 -10.14 -4.73
C ILE A 123 8.98 -9.43 -6.05
N ALA A 124 8.93 -8.11 -6.08
CA ALA A 124 9.26 -7.31 -7.25
C ALA A 124 10.73 -7.51 -7.70
N MET A 125 11.67 -7.54 -6.75
CA MET A 125 13.08 -7.79 -7.05
C MET A 125 13.33 -9.22 -7.53
N VAL A 126 12.70 -10.21 -6.90
CA VAL A 126 12.75 -11.60 -7.35
C VAL A 126 12.25 -11.72 -8.78
N ARG A 127 11.18 -11.00 -9.14
CA ARG A 127 10.68 -10.94 -10.51
C ARG A 127 11.73 -10.40 -11.49
N LYS A 128 12.44 -9.34 -11.14
CA LYS A 128 13.53 -8.81 -11.99
C LYS A 128 14.66 -9.83 -12.19
N VAL A 129 14.95 -10.66 -11.19
CA VAL A 129 15.96 -11.71 -11.31
C VAL A 129 15.49 -12.88 -12.17
N ILE A 130 14.21 -13.27 -12.12
CA ILE A 130 13.68 -14.39 -12.91
C ILE A 130 13.78 -14.12 -14.43
N ILE A 131 13.57 -12.86 -14.86
CA ILE A 131 13.66 -12.46 -16.29
C ILE A 131 15.10 -12.15 -16.70
N PHE A 132 16.02 -12.01 -15.75
CA PHE A 132 17.34 -11.46 -16.02
C PHE A 132 18.07 -12.26 -17.10
N ARG A 133 18.45 -11.56 -18.17
CA ARG A 133 19.18 -12.14 -19.30
C ARG A 133 20.28 -11.20 -19.75
N THR A 134 21.48 -11.74 -19.95
CA THR A 134 22.67 -10.94 -20.30
C THR A 134 22.60 -10.31 -21.68
N SER A 135 21.78 -10.85 -22.60
CA SER A 135 21.68 -10.36 -23.99
C SER A 135 20.86 -9.08 -24.15
N GLU A 136 20.18 -8.60 -23.11
CA GLU A 136 19.47 -7.32 -23.13
C GLU A 136 20.37 -6.13 -22.77
N TYR A 137 21.58 -6.42 -22.34
CA TYR A 137 22.58 -5.41 -21.99
C TYR A 137 23.54 -5.23 -23.17
N ALA A 138 23.96 -3.98 -23.39
CA ALA A 138 24.88 -3.64 -24.48
C ALA A 138 26.22 -4.38 -24.36
N THR A 139 26.68 -4.62 -23.14
CA THR A 139 27.88 -5.39 -22.85
C THR A 139 27.66 -6.39 -21.71
N THR A 140 28.48 -7.44 -21.67
CA THR A 140 28.50 -8.41 -20.55
C THR A 140 28.90 -7.75 -19.23
N GLN A 141 29.68 -6.67 -19.28
CA GLN A 141 30.05 -5.88 -18.11
C GLN A 141 28.85 -5.12 -17.53
N ASP A 142 27.99 -4.55 -18.38
CA ASP A 142 26.76 -3.89 -17.93
C ASP A 142 25.80 -4.89 -17.27
N ALA A 143 25.68 -6.08 -17.86
CA ALA A 143 24.90 -7.17 -17.27
C ALA A 143 25.45 -7.59 -15.89
N LEU A 144 26.77 -7.70 -15.75
CA LEU A 144 27.41 -8.01 -14.47
C LEU A 144 27.12 -6.94 -13.41
N PHE A 145 27.24 -5.65 -13.77
CA PHE A 145 26.90 -4.57 -12.85
C PHE A 145 25.44 -4.57 -12.44
N ALA A 146 24.52 -4.82 -13.39
CA ALA A 146 23.10 -4.95 -13.09
C ALA A 146 22.81 -6.13 -12.15
N ALA A 147 23.41 -7.31 -12.40
CA ALA A 147 23.26 -8.47 -11.54
C ALA A 147 23.78 -8.22 -10.12
N ILE A 148 24.94 -7.57 -9.98
CA ILE A 148 25.50 -7.20 -8.67
C ILE A 148 24.56 -6.20 -7.97
N ALA A 149 24.06 -5.18 -8.68
CA ALA A 149 23.14 -4.21 -8.12
C ALA A 149 21.84 -4.87 -7.62
N TYR A 150 21.25 -5.76 -8.41
CA TYR A 150 20.06 -6.52 -8.00
C TYR A 150 20.35 -7.41 -6.79
N GLY A 151 21.52 -8.06 -6.75
CA GLY A 151 21.98 -8.83 -5.59
C GLY A 151 22.09 -7.98 -4.32
N ILE A 152 22.72 -6.80 -4.40
CA ILE A 152 22.84 -5.88 -3.27
C ILE A 152 21.48 -5.42 -2.76
N VAL A 153 20.57 -5.05 -3.67
CA VAL A 153 19.20 -4.62 -3.29
C VAL A 153 18.44 -5.75 -2.60
N ILE A 154 18.51 -6.98 -3.13
CA ILE A 154 17.86 -8.15 -2.53
C ILE A 154 18.45 -8.43 -1.14
N LEU A 155 19.77 -8.41 -1.00
CA LEU A 155 20.43 -8.60 0.30
C LEU A 155 20.02 -7.51 1.29
N GLY A 156 19.90 -6.25 0.86
CA GLY A 156 19.41 -5.15 1.69
C GLY A 156 17.97 -5.35 2.15
N LEU A 157 17.08 -5.77 1.26
CA LEU A 157 15.68 -6.07 1.60
C LEU A 157 15.55 -7.27 2.54
N VAL A 158 16.32 -8.33 2.31
CA VAL A 158 16.35 -9.51 3.19
C VAL A 158 16.93 -9.15 4.56
N ALA A 159 17.96 -8.32 4.62
CA ALA A 159 18.52 -7.83 5.88
C ALA A 159 17.50 -6.97 6.65
N LEU A 160 16.76 -6.09 5.97
CA LEU A 160 15.70 -5.30 6.57
C LEU A 160 14.56 -6.18 7.12
N LEU A 161 14.14 -7.18 6.36
CA LEU A 161 13.16 -8.18 6.79
C LEU A 161 13.67 -8.98 8.00
N PHE A 162 14.95 -9.36 8.00
CA PHE A 162 15.57 -10.07 9.10
C PHE A 162 15.56 -9.23 10.38
N VAL A 163 15.92 -7.94 10.32
CA VAL A 163 15.89 -7.03 11.47
C VAL A 163 14.46 -6.84 11.98
N GLU A 164 13.51 -6.60 11.08
CA GLU A 164 12.09 -6.44 11.42
C GLU A 164 11.53 -7.68 12.15
N ARG A 165 11.87 -8.88 11.67
CA ARG A 165 11.48 -10.15 12.29
C ARG A 165 12.19 -10.42 13.62
N SER A 166 13.43 -9.96 13.79
CA SER A 166 14.25 -10.24 14.98
C SER A 166 13.92 -9.33 16.17
N VAL A 167 13.59 -8.08 15.90
CA VAL A 167 13.28 -7.06 16.93
C VAL A 167 11.78 -7.03 17.25
N GLY A 168 10.93 -7.49 16.32
CA GLY A 168 9.48 -7.60 16.51
C GLY A 168 9.02 -8.36 17.78
N PRO A 169 9.67 -9.47 18.21
CA PRO A 169 9.25 -10.24 19.39
C PRO A 169 9.63 -9.62 20.75
N THR A 170 10.48 -8.59 20.79
CA THR A 170 11.06 -8.06 22.04
C THR A 170 10.38 -6.78 22.56
N LEU A 171 9.30 -6.33 21.89
CA LEU A 171 8.61 -5.07 22.20
C LEU A 171 7.10 -5.25 22.43
N ASP A 172 6.65 -6.46 22.75
CA ASP A 172 5.30 -6.75 23.25
C ASP A 172 5.35 -7.06 24.76
#